data_AF-A0A2L1TGL4-F1
#
_entry.id   AF-A0A2L1TGL4-F1
#
_cell.length_a   1.000
_cell.length_b   1.000
_cell.length_c   1.000
_cell.angle_alpha   90.00
_cell.angle_beta   90.00
_cell.angle_gamma   90.00
#
_symmetry.space_group_name_H-M   'P 1'
#
loop_
_entity.id
_entity.type
_entity.pdbx_description
1 polymer ?
#
loop_
_entity_poly.entity_id
_entity_poly.type
_entity_poly.pdbx_seq_one_letter_code
_entity_poly.pdbx_strand_id
1 'polypeptide(L)'
;LVDTIGDITITNDGATILDKMDVQHPAAKMLVQIAKGQDEEVGDGTKTSVIFAGELLKAAEELLEKNVHPVVIVNGYKKALEEAVRFANEKLAEDVSLEDLETLKKIAATSLTSKAVHGVRDYFAEIAVKAVLQVVEERGGKKYVDIDNIQIIKKHGGSLFDTKLVYGIILDKEVVHPGMSKRVEKARIALLDAPLEIEKTEIDAEIRISDPEQMRRFLEEKENILRSFVDKIVSVGANVIIC
;
A
#
# COMPACT_ATOMS: atom_id res chain seq x y z
N LEU A 1 16.55 13.58 -5.61
CA LEU A 1 17.56 12.93 -4.75
C LEU A 1 18.18 11.81 -5.56
N VAL A 2 19.50 11.75 -5.62
CA VAL A 2 20.23 10.67 -6.31
C VAL A 2 20.84 9.81 -5.24
N ASP A 3 20.52 8.52 -5.23
CA ASP A 3 21.11 7.59 -4.28
C ASP A 3 22.56 7.23 -4.67
N THR A 4 23.23 6.43 -3.84
CA THR A 4 24.61 6.00 -4.10
C THR A 4 24.76 5.08 -5.32
N ILE A 5 23.66 4.52 -5.83
CA ILE A 5 23.60 3.58 -6.96
C ILE A 5 23.22 4.33 -8.26
N GLY A 6 22.82 5.60 -8.17
CA GLY A 6 22.45 6.46 -9.28
C GLY A 6 20.94 6.52 -9.56
N ASP A 7 20.10 5.94 -8.70
CA ASP A 7 18.64 5.99 -8.84
C ASP A 7 18.12 7.39 -8.50
N ILE A 8 17.25 7.92 -9.35
CA ILE A 8 16.78 9.31 -9.28
C ILE A 8 15.36 9.32 -8.76
N THR A 9 15.19 9.76 -7.51
CA THR A 9 13.87 9.99 -6.91
C THR A 9 13.52 11.47 -6.96
N ILE A 10 12.41 11.80 -7.63
CA ILE A 10 11.80 13.14 -7.62
C ILE A 10 10.48 13.03 -6.86
N THR A 11 10.39 13.71 -5.72
CA THR A 11 9.20 13.69 -4.87
C THR A 11 9.05 15.00 -4.13
N ASN A 12 7.80 15.36 -3.83
CA ASN A 12 7.47 16.46 -2.94
C ASN A 12 7.01 15.96 -1.56
N ASP A 13 7.12 14.66 -1.26
CA ASP A 13 6.79 14.14 0.07
C ASP A 13 7.95 14.34 1.05
N GLY A 14 7.64 14.85 2.25
CA GLY A 14 8.62 15.18 3.28
C GLY A 14 9.27 13.96 3.91
N ALA A 15 8.48 12.92 4.21
CA ALA A 15 8.99 11.68 4.80
C ALA A 15 9.96 10.98 3.85
N THR A 16 9.59 10.86 2.56
CA THR A 16 10.46 10.27 1.53
C THR A 16 11.75 11.08 1.34
N ILE A 17 11.68 12.41 1.35
CA ILE A 17 12.88 13.26 1.23
C ILE A 17 13.83 12.98 2.40
N LEU A 18 13.30 13.00 3.62
CA LEU A 18 14.08 12.83 4.84
C LEU A 18 14.65 11.43 5.00
N ASP A 19 13.94 10.40 4.52
CA ASP A 19 14.42 9.01 4.51
C ASP A 19 15.56 8.80 3.49
N LYS A 20 15.44 9.41 2.31
CA LYS A 20 16.47 9.34 1.27
C LYS A 20 17.68 10.23 1.55
N MET A 21 17.58 11.17 2.48
CA MET A 21 18.71 11.99 2.93
C MET A 21 19.54 11.22 3.95
N ASP A 22 20.85 11.09 3.69
CA ASP A 22 21.78 10.49 4.65
C ASP A 22 22.10 11.46 5.81
N VAL A 23 21.22 11.49 6.82
CA VAL A 23 21.32 12.36 7.98
C VAL A 23 22.20 11.72 9.06
N GLN A 24 23.36 12.32 9.33
CA GLN A 24 24.32 11.79 10.31
C GLN A 24 24.00 12.22 11.76
N HIS A 25 23.52 13.45 11.97
CA HIS A 25 23.34 14.01 13.31
C HIS A 25 22.16 13.34 14.07
N PRO A 26 22.35 12.83 15.31
CA PRO A 26 21.30 12.12 16.04
C PRO A 26 20.01 12.91 16.24
N ALA A 27 20.09 14.21 16.57
CA ALA A 27 18.90 15.05 16.73
C ALA A 27 18.12 15.21 15.41
N ALA A 28 18.82 15.24 14.28
CA ALA A 28 18.18 15.32 12.98
C ALA A 28 17.56 13.96 12.60
N LYS A 29 18.17 12.83 12.99
CA LYS A 29 17.53 11.50 12.89
C LYS A 29 16.22 11.44 13.67
N MET A 30 16.13 12.08 14.84
CA MET A 30 14.86 12.16 15.58
C MET A 30 13.77 12.92 14.80
N LEU A 31 14.12 14.00 14.08
CA LEU A 31 13.17 14.69 13.20
C LEU A 31 12.70 13.81 12.03
N VAL A 32 13.59 12.99 11.46
CA VAL A 32 13.22 12.00 10.44
C VAL A 32 12.18 11.02 11.01
N GLN A 33 12.35 10.56 12.25
CA GLN A 33 11.38 9.65 12.89
C GLN A 33 10.02 10.30 13.11
N ILE A 34 9.96 11.60 13.44
CA ILE A 34 8.69 12.34 13.55
C ILE A 34 7.97 12.38 12.19
N ALA A 35 8.70 12.63 11.10
CA ALA A 35 8.12 12.62 9.77
C ALA A 35 7.57 11.25 9.38
N LYS A 36 8.31 10.17 9.69
CA LYS A 36 7.87 8.79 9.43
C LYS A 36 6.64 8.40 10.23
N GLY A 37 6.61 8.68 11.53
CA GLY A 37 5.43 8.39 12.36
C GLY A 37 4.20 9.16 11.90
N GLN A 38 4.36 10.40 11.43
CA GLN A 38 3.25 11.17 10.85
C GLN A 38 2.74 10.54 9.54
N ASP A 39 3.64 10.01 8.71
CA ASP A 39 3.29 9.35 7.45
C ASP A 39 2.55 8.03 7.70
N GLU A 40 3.02 7.22 8.66
CA GLU A 40 2.41 5.92 9.01
C GLU A 40 1.02 6.06 9.64
N GLU A 41 0.82 7.05 10.54
CA GLU A 41 -0.44 7.21 11.27
C GLU A 41 -1.49 8.03 10.51
N VAL A 42 -1.06 9.05 9.75
CA VAL A 42 -1.98 10.03 9.12
C VAL A 42 -1.82 10.10 7.60
N GLY A 43 -0.61 9.87 7.07
CA GLY A 43 -0.33 9.89 5.62
C GLY A 43 -0.29 11.27 4.96
N ASP A 44 -0.40 12.36 5.74
CA ASP A 44 -0.22 13.74 5.28
C ASP A 44 0.39 14.62 6.39
N GLY A 45 0.91 15.78 6.02
CA GLY A 45 1.48 16.76 6.95
C GLY A 45 2.91 16.45 7.40
N THR A 46 3.60 15.49 6.76
CA THR A 46 4.97 15.06 7.09
C THR A 46 5.98 16.22 7.11
N LYS A 47 5.84 17.19 6.22
CA LYS A 47 6.67 18.41 6.23
C LYS A 47 6.28 19.37 7.36
N THR A 48 4.98 19.55 7.55
CA THR A 48 4.44 20.47 8.56
C THR A 48 4.87 20.03 9.95
N SER A 49 4.83 18.74 10.26
CA SER A 49 5.25 18.20 11.56
C SER A 49 6.73 18.49 11.85
N VAL A 50 7.60 18.34 10.85
CA VAL A 50 9.04 18.61 10.98
C VAL A 50 9.32 20.10 11.15
N ILE A 51 8.70 20.96 10.33
CA ILE A 51 8.84 22.41 10.43
C ILE A 51 8.32 22.89 11.80
N PHE A 52 7.19 22.37 12.24
CA PHE A 52 6.59 22.71 13.52
C PHE A 52 7.46 22.28 14.70
N ALA A 53 8.04 21.08 14.66
CA ALA A 53 9.01 20.62 15.66
C ALA A 53 10.25 21.54 15.70
N GLY A 54 10.76 21.97 14.55
CA GLY A 54 11.87 22.91 14.47
C GLY A 54 11.55 24.27 15.12
N GLU A 55 10.37 24.82 14.85
CA GLU A 55 9.96 26.11 15.43
C GLU A 55 9.71 26.01 16.94
N LEU A 56 9.17 24.90 17.43
CA LEU A 56 9.03 24.64 18.87
C LEU A 56 10.38 24.58 19.58
N LEU A 57 11.40 23.99 18.95
CA LEU A 57 12.76 23.95 19.49
C LEU A 57 13.40 25.34 19.52
N LYS A 58 13.22 26.12 18.46
CA LYS A 58 13.70 27.51 18.40
C LYS A 58 13.04 28.39 19.47
N ALA A 59 11.73 28.27 19.67
CA ALA A 59 11.04 28.96 20.77
C ALA A 59 11.51 28.48 22.15
N ALA A 60 11.86 27.20 22.30
CA ALA A 60 12.42 26.68 23.53
C ALA A 60 13.83 27.24 23.81
N GLU A 61 14.65 27.44 22.77
CA GLU A 61 15.98 28.07 22.88
C GLU A 61 15.88 29.46 23.52
N GLU A 62 14.95 30.31 23.07
CA GLU A 62 14.73 31.65 23.66
C GLU A 62 14.35 31.60 25.15
N LEU A 63 13.66 30.55 25.59
CA LEU A 63 13.32 30.34 27.01
C LEU A 63 14.52 29.83 27.81
N LEU A 64 15.36 28.98 27.21
CA LEU A 64 16.60 28.51 27.82
C LEU A 64 17.59 29.66 28.02
N GLU A 65 17.72 30.58 27.06
CA GLU A 65 18.52 31.80 27.19
C GLU A 65 18.07 32.69 28.36
N LYS A 66 16.78 32.66 28.67
CA LYS A 66 16.18 33.35 29.84
C LYS A 66 16.34 32.56 31.14
N ASN A 67 17.14 31.49 31.15
CA ASN A 67 17.36 30.59 32.30
C ASN A 67 16.08 29.89 32.80
N VAL A 68 15.10 29.65 31.93
CA VAL A 68 13.94 28.81 32.28
C VAL A 68 14.37 27.35 32.29
N HIS A 69 14.08 26.64 33.38
CA HIS A 69 14.48 25.23 33.50
C HIS A 69 13.79 24.36 32.44
N PRO A 70 14.49 23.45 31.72
CA PRO A 70 13.92 22.66 30.62
C PRO A 70 12.63 21.91 30.99
N VAL A 71 12.56 21.36 32.20
CA VAL A 71 11.37 20.65 32.71
C VAL A 71 10.12 21.55 32.72
N VAL A 72 10.27 22.84 33.00
CA VAL A 72 9.15 23.80 32.99
C VAL A 72 8.66 24.03 31.55
N ILE A 73 9.58 24.13 30.59
CA ILE A 73 9.26 24.29 29.16
C ILE A 73 8.49 23.06 28.67
N VAL A 74 9.01 21.86 28.94
CA VAL A 74 8.36 20.59 28.56
C VAL A 74 6.95 20.48 29.15
N ASN A 75 6.78 20.80 30.44
CA ASN A 75 5.47 20.78 31.08
C ASN A 75 4.53 21.84 30.51
N GLY A 76 5.05 23.01 30.14
CA GLY A 76 4.30 24.06 29.44
C GLY A 76 3.79 23.58 28.08
N TYR A 77 4.64 22.96 27.26
CA TYR A 77 4.27 22.41 25.96
C TYR A 77 3.25 21.28 26.07
N LYS A 78 3.36 20.40 27.07
CA LYS A 78 2.35 19.36 27.31
C LYS A 78 0.97 19.95 27.61
N LYS A 79 0.90 20.98 28.46
CA LYS A 79 -0.36 21.68 28.75
C LYS A 79 -0.92 22.41 27.53
N ALA A 80 -0.04 23.03 26.73
CA ALA A 80 -0.44 23.69 25.50
C ALA A 80 -1.00 22.69 24.47
N LEU A 81 -0.41 21.49 24.37
CA LEU A 81 -0.90 20.42 23.51
C LEU A 81 -2.30 19.95 23.92
N GLU A 82 -2.53 19.70 25.22
CA GLU A 82 -3.85 19.31 25.74
C GLU A 82 -4.92 20.35 25.41
N GLU A 83 -4.60 21.64 25.58
CA GLU A 83 -5.49 22.75 25.24
C GLU A 83 -5.74 22.84 23.73
N ALA A 84 -4.69 22.73 22.91
CA ALA A 84 -4.78 22.83 21.46
C ALA A 84 -5.65 21.70 20.88
N VAL A 85 -5.48 20.46 21.36
CA VAL A 85 -6.31 19.32 20.95
C VAL A 85 -7.76 19.52 21.39
N ARG A 86 -8.00 20.00 22.62
CA ARG A 86 -9.36 20.30 23.08
C ARG A 86 -10.03 21.36 22.21
N PHE A 87 -9.34 22.47 21.96
CA PHE A 87 -9.84 23.56 21.13
C PHE A 87 -10.12 23.09 19.69
N ALA A 88 -9.21 22.30 19.10
CA ALA A 88 -9.40 21.76 17.76
C ALA A 88 -10.66 20.88 17.68
N ASN A 89 -10.85 19.97 18.62
CA ASN A 89 -12.00 19.06 18.62
C ASN A 89 -13.33 19.77 18.92
N GLU A 90 -13.34 20.77 19.82
CA GLU A 90 -14.58 21.42 20.25
C GLU A 90 -15.01 22.60 19.35
N LYS A 91 -14.06 23.26 18.68
CA LYS A 91 -14.30 24.54 17.97
C LYS A 91 -13.99 24.51 16.48
N LEU A 92 -13.11 23.62 16.02
CA LEU A 92 -12.63 23.61 14.64
C LEU A 92 -13.05 22.36 13.86
N ALA A 93 -13.19 21.21 14.52
CA ALA A 93 -13.57 19.97 13.88
C ALA A 93 -15.03 20.03 13.41
N GLU A 94 -15.26 19.59 12.18
CA GLU A 94 -16.59 19.46 11.58
C GLU A 94 -16.83 17.99 11.25
N ASP A 95 -17.98 17.46 11.67
CA ASP A 95 -18.38 16.09 11.35
C ASP A 95 -18.75 15.98 9.87
N VAL A 96 -18.06 15.09 9.15
CA VAL A 96 -18.31 14.82 7.73
C VAL A 96 -18.93 13.44 7.56
N SER A 97 -20.08 13.37 6.89
CA SER A 97 -20.69 12.09 6.50
C SER A 97 -19.92 11.46 5.35
N LEU A 98 -19.79 10.12 5.36
CA LEU A 98 -19.19 9.38 4.24
C LEU A 98 -20.04 9.45 2.96
N GLU A 99 -21.31 9.84 3.08
CA GLU A 99 -22.20 10.05 1.93
C GLU A 99 -21.92 11.41 1.23
N ASP A 100 -21.23 12.33 1.91
CA ASP A 100 -20.83 13.61 1.33
C ASP A 100 -19.58 13.45 0.46
N LEU A 101 -19.80 12.89 -0.73
CA LEU A 101 -18.77 12.66 -1.72
C LEU A 101 -18.07 13.96 -2.15
N GLU A 102 -18.76 15.10 -2.11
CA GLU A 102 -18.19 16.38 -2.54
C GLU A 102 -17.16 16.88 -1.53
N THR A 103 -17.45 16.78 -0.23
CA THR A 103 -16.48 17.12 0.82
C THR A 103 -15.31 16.15 0.82
N LEU A 104 -15.54 14.84 0.67
CA LEU A 104 -14.46 13.85 0.56
C LEU A 104 -13.54 14.11 -0.64
N LYS A 105 -14.10 14.48 -1.80
CA LYS A 105 -13.31 14.87 -2.97
C LYS A 105 -12.49 16.13 -2.71
N LYS A 106 -13.07 17.14 -2.04
CA LYS A 106 -12.33 18.37 -1.68
C LYS A 106 -11.16 18.07 -0.75
N ILE A 107 -11.34 17.19 0.24
CA ILE A 107 -10.27 16.76 1.14
C ILE A 107 -9.14 16.10 0.34
N ALA A 108 -9.47 15.11 -0.51
CA ALA A 108 -8.49 14.44 -1.36
C ALA A 108 -7.78 15.39 -2.33
N ALA A 109 -8.53 16.28 -3.01
CA ALA A 109 -7.97 17.26 -3.92
C ALA A 109 -7.04 18.26 -3.22
N THR A 110 -7.36 18.65 -1.98
CA THR A 110 -6.52 19.52 -1.16
C THR A 110 -5.17 18.85 -0.86
N SER A 111 -5.17 17.58 -0.43
CA SER A 111 -3.93 16.83 -0.17
C SER A 111 -3.06 16.66 -1.44
N LEU A 112 -3.68 16.53 -2.61
CA LEU A 112 -2.97 16.39 -3.89
C LEU A 112 -2.42 17.71 -4.45
N THR A 113 -2.83 18.87 -3.91
CA THR A 113 -2.55 20.17 -4.51
C THR A 113 -1.06 20.51 -4.57
N SER A 114 -0.28 20.09 -3.57
CA SER A 114 1.15 20.35 -3.54
C SER A 114 1.98 19.31 -4.32
N LYS A 115 1.35 18.29 -4.92
CA LYS A 115 2.03 17.15 -5.55
C LYS A 115 2.14 17.35 -7.07
N ALA A 116 3.00 16.55 -7.72
CA ALA A 116 3.24 16.63 -9.17
C ALA A 116 1.96 16.40 -10.02
N VAL A 117 0.94 15.78 -9.43
CA VAL A 117 -0.37 15.52 -10.03
C VAL A 117 -1.36 16.69 -9.90
N HIS A 118 -0.92 17.88 -9.46
CA HIS A 118 -1.80 19.06 -9.26
C HIS A 118 -2.72 19.34 -10.46
N GLY A 119 -2.19 19.28 -11.68
CA GLY A 119 -2.97 19.56 -12.90
C GLY A 119 -4.11 18.57 -13.18
N VAL A 120 -4.11 17.41 -12.53
CA VAL A 120 -5.10 16.34 -12.68
C VAL A 120 -5.70 15.92 -11.32
N ARG A 121 -5.56 16.76 -10.29
CA ARG A 121 -5.92 16.43 -8.91
C ARG A 121 -7.38 16.02 -8.75
N ASP A 122 -8.30 16.66 -9.48
CA ASP A 122 -9.74 16.40 -9.34
C ASP A 122 -10.08 14.98 -9.83
N TYR A 123 -9.42 14.55 -10.91
CA TYR A 123 -9.56 13.20 -11.47
C TYR A 123 -9.04 12.13 -10.49
N PHE A 124 -7.85 12.36 -9.92
CA PHE A 124 -7.27 11.43 -8.94
C PHE A 124 -8.02 11.45 -7.60
N ALA A 125 -8.54 12.60 -7.17
CA ALA A 125 -9.37 12.72 -5.98
C ALA A 125 -10.65 11.90 -6.12
N GLU A 126 -11.31 11.95 -7.28
CA GLU A 126 -12.49 11.14 -7.55
C GLU A 126 -12.17 9.63 -7.53
N ILE A 127 -11.07 9.22 -8.15
CA ILE A 127 -10.62 7.81 -8.14
C ILE A 127 -10.31 7.35 -6.71
N ALA A 128 -9.57 8.14 -5.95
CA ALA A 128 -9.16 7.80 -4.59
C ALA A 128 -10.38 7.64 -3.66
N VAL A 129 -11.32 8.60 -3.71
CA VAL A 129 -12.54 8.53 -2.90
C VAL A 129 -13.38 7.30 -3.27
N LYS A 130 -13.54 7.02 -4.57
CA LYS A 130 -14.27 5.82 -5.03
C LYS A 130 -13.59 4.53 -4.57
N ALA A 131 -12.26 4.45 -4.66
CA ALA A 131 -11.50 3.27 -4.24
C ALA A 131 -11.64 3.02 -2.72
N VAL A 132 -11.47 4.08 -1.91
CA VAL A 132 -11.59 3.98 -0.45
C VAL A 132 -12.99 3.57 -0.04
N LEU A 133 -14.04 4.18 -0.61
CA LEU A 133 -15.42 3.85 -0.27
C LEU A 133 -15.82 2.40 -0.59
N GLN A 134 -15.16 1.76 -1.57
CA GLN A 134 -15.42 0.36 -1.89
C GLN A 134 -14.84 -0.63 -0.86
N VAL A 135 -13.78 -0.24 -0.14
CA VAL A 135 -13.10 -1.10 0.83
C VAL A 135 -13.49 -0.78 2.28
N VAL A 136 -14.43 0.14 2.50
CA VAL A 136 -14.96 0.43 3.84
C VAL A 136 -15.73 -0.78 4.34
N GLU A 137 -15.28 -1.33 5.47
CA GLU A 137 -15.97 -2.39 6.20
C GLU A 137 -16.52 -1.87 7.51
N GLU A 138 -17.64 -2.44 7.96
CA GLU A 138 -18.16 -2.19 9.30
C GLU A 138 -17.81 -3.36 10.22
N ARG A 139 -16.92 -3.11 11.18
CA ARG A 139 -16.47 -4.10 12.17
C ARG A 139 -16.88 -3.63 13.56
N GLY A 140 -17.85 -4.31 14.16
CA GLY A 140 -18.31 -4.01 15.53
C GLY A 140 -18.88 -2.60 15.72
N GLY A 141 -19.58 -2.07 14.70
CA GLY A 141 -20.15 -0.72 14.72
C GLY A 141 -19.15 0.41 14.49
N LYS A 142 -17.89 0.09 14.17
CA LYS A 142 -16.89 1.05 13.70
C LYS A 142 -16.58 0.78 12.24
N LYS A 143 -16.44 1.86 11.48
CA LYS A 143 -15.97 1.78 10.10
C LYS A 143 -14.46 1.61 10.10
N TYR A 144 -13.98 0.63 9.36
CA TYR A 144 -12.58 0.31 9.21
C TYR A 144 -12.23 0.28 7.72
N VAL A 145 -11.08 0.84 7.39
CA VAL A 145 -10.54 0.84 6.03
C VAL A 145 -9.17 0.19 6.10
N ASP A 146 -8.99 -0.87 5.32
CA ASP A 146 -7.68 -1.44 5.09
C ASP A 146 -7.14 -0.93 3.75
N ILE A 147 -6.03 -0.19 3.80
CA ILE A 147 -5.41 0.39 2.60
C ILE A 147 -4.79 -0.72 1.73
N ASP A 148 -4.40 -1.84 2.32
CA ASP A 148 -3.83 -2.98 1.60
C ASP A 148 -4.83 -3.63 0.63
N ASN A 149 -6.13 -3.41 0.84
CA ASN A 149 -7.18 -3.84 -0.09
C ASN A 149 -7.24 -2.98 -1.37
N ILE A 150 -6.51 -1.87 -1.44
CA ILE A 150 -6.44 -0.99 -2.63
C ILE A 150 -5.13 -1.25 -3.37
N GLN A 151 -5.19 -2.02 -4.45
CA GLN A 151 -4.02 -2.33 -5.26
C GLN A 151 -3.65 -1.16 -6.20
N ILE A 152 -2.39 -0.70 -6.11
CA ILE A 152 -1.84 0.32 -7.01
C ILE A 152 -0.81 -0.32 -7.95
N ILE A 153 -1.20 -0.58 -9.20
CA ILE A 153 -0.31 -1.06 -10.26
C ILE A 153 0.14 0.09 -11.14
N LYS A 154 1.46 0.28 -11.25
CA LYS A 154 2.08 1.31 -12.09
C LYS A 154 2.58 0.67 -13.38
N LYS A 155 2.12 1.17 -14.53
CA LYS A 155 2.64 0.78 -15.85
C LYS A 155 3.13 2.01 -16.59
N HIS A 156 4.29 1.88 -17.24
CA HIS A 156 4.84 2.96 -18.05
C HIS A 156 4.06 3.10 -19.37
N GLY A 157 3.91 4.34 -19.82
CA GLY A 157 3.15 4.69 -21.03
C GLY A 157 1.83 5.39 -20.72
N GLY A 158 1.23 5.99 -21.74
CA GLY A 158 -0.03 6.75 -21.62
C GLY A 158 0.12 8.11 -20.94
N SER A 159 -1.03 8.77 -20.75
CA SER A 159 -1.21 10.01 -20.01
C SER A 159 -1.67 9.72 -18.58
N LEU A 160 -1.53 10.70 -17.67
CA LEU A 160 -2.08 10.60 -16.31
C LEU A 160 -3.60 10.33 -16.31
N PHE A 161 -4.32 10.83 -17.33
CA PHE A 161 -5.75 10.59 -17.53
C PHE A 161 -6.10 9.16 -17.96
N ASP A 162 -5.13 8.37 -18.42
CA ASP A 162 -5.36 6.97 -18.78
C ASP A 162 -5.41 6.06 -17.53
N THR A 163 -5.07 6.59 -16.36
CA THR A 163 -5.24 5.91 -15.06
C THR A 163 -6.71 5.61 -14.83
N LYS A 164 -7.05 4.39 -14.44
CA LYS A 164 -8.44 3.98 -14.21
C LYS A 164 -8.58 3.20 -12.91
N LEU A 165 -9.72 3.39 -12.25
CA LEU A 165 -10.15 2.52 -11.17
C LEU A 165 -10.72 1.23 -11.77
N VAL A 166 -10.14 0.09 -11.38
CA VAL A 166 -10.64 -1.24 -11.75
C VAL A 166 -11.33 -1.83 -10.53
N TYR A 167 -12.61 -2.18 -10.67
CA TYR A 167 -13.36 -2.89 -9.63
C TYR A 167 -13.00 -4.37 -9.66
N GLY A 168 -11.86 -4.70 -9.08
CA GLY A 168 -11.28 -6.05 -9.06
C GLY A 168 -9.78 -5.99 -8.79
N ILE A 169 -9.09 -7.07 -9.14
CA ILE A 169 -7.64 -7.21 -8.93
C ILE A 169 -6.95 -7.21 -10.29
N ILE A 170 -5.80 -6.53 -10.38
CA ILE A 170 -4.92 -6.56 -11.54
C ILE A 170 -3.76 -7.49 -11.21
N LEU A 171 -3.66 -8.59 -11.96
CA LEU A 171 -2.54 -9.51 -11.85
C LEU A 171 -1.50 -9.14 -12.91
N ASP A 172 -0.29 -8.79 -12.47
CA ASP A 172 0.85 -8.57 -13.37
C ASP A 172 1.48 -9.92 -13.76
N LYS A 173 0.69 -10.74 -14.43
CA LYS A 173 1.03 -12.10 -14.86
C LYS A 173 0.53 -12.34 -16.27
N GLU A 174 1.18 -13.25 -16.98
CA GLU A 174 0.79 -13.67 -18.31
C GLU A 174 0.09 -15.03 -18.27
N VAL A 175 -0.71 -15.30 -19.30
CA VAL A 175 -1.31 -16.61 -19.51
C VAL A 175 -0.22 -17.61 -19.88
N VAL A 176 -0.11 -18.69 -19.11
CA VAL A 176 1.00 -19.66 -19.20
C VAL A 176 1.11 -20.36 -20.56
N HIS A 177 0.00 -20.60 -21.24
CA HIS A 177 -0.04 -21.35 -22.50
C HIS A 177 -0.76 -20.56 -23.61
N PRO A 178 -0.18 -20.44 -24.83
CA PRO A 178 -0.74 -19.62 -25.91
C PRO A 178 -2.10 -20.12 -26.43
N GLY A 179 -2.39 -21.41 -26.24
CA GLY A 179 -3.69 -22.01 -26.58
C GLY A 179 -4.82 -21.73 -25.58
N MET A 180 -4.52 -21.13 -24.43
CA MET A 180 -5.55 -20.74 -23.45
C MET A 180 -6.25 -19.44 -23.88
N SER A 181 -7.53 -19.33 -23.54
CA SER A 181 -8.31 -18.14 -23.86
C SER A 181 -7.77 -16.90 -23.15
N LYS A 182 -7.44 -15.86 -23.93
CA LYS A 182 -6.99 -14.56 -23.39
C LYS A 182 -8.12 -13.74 -22.75
N ARG A 183 -9.39 -14.12 -23.01
CA ARG A 183 -10.59 -13.47 -22.48
C ARG A 183 -11.60 -14.53 -22.11
N VAL A 184 -12.11 -14.45 -20.88
CA VAL A 184 -13.14 -15.35 -20.35
C VAL A 184 -14.27 -14.48 -19.80
N GLU A 185 -15.49 -14.70 -20.29
CA GLU A 185 -16.69 -14.04 -19.76
C GLU A 185 -17.39 -14.95 -18.75
N LYS A 186 -17.98 -14.36 -17.69
CA LYS A 186 -18.58 -15.10 -16.56
C LYS A 186 -17.58 -16.11 -15.96
N ALA A 187 -16.41 -15.59 -15.60
CA ALA A 187 -15.33 -16.40 -15.04
C ALA A 187 -15.70 -16.97 -13.66
N ARG A 188 -15.41 -18.24 -13.46
CA ARG A 188 -15.35 -18.96 -12.17
C ARG A 188 -13.87 -19.18 -11.87
N ILE A 189 -13.36 -18.37 -10.95
CA ILE A 189 -11.94 -18.28 -10.62
C ILE A 189 -11.64 -19.26 -9.49
N ALA A 190 -10.67 -20.15 -9.67
CA ALA A 190 -10.09 -20.98 -8.63
C ALA A 190 -8.74 -20.40 -8.20
N LEU A 191 -8.56 -20.22 -6.90
CA LEU A 191 -7.28 -19.85 -6.29
C LEU A 191 -6.63 -21.11 -5.73
N LEU A 192 -5.43 -21.43 -6.20
CA LEU A 192 -4.65 -22.57 -5.74
C LEU A 192 -3.38 -22.06 -5.08
N ASP A 193 -3.16 -22.44 -3.83
CA ASP A 193 -1.89 -22.22 -3.12
C ASP A 193 -1.03 -23.50 -3.19
N ALA A 194 -0.99 -24.12 -4.37
CA ALA A 194 -0.26 -25.36 -4.61
C ALA A 194 0.15 -25.43 -6.08
N PRO A 195 1.38 -25.90 -6.38
CA PRO A 195 1.84 -26.02 -7.74
C PRO A 195 1.11 -27.17 -8.46
N LEU A 196 0.80 -26.96 -9.73
CA LEU A 196 0.26 -28.02 -10.60
C LEU A 196 1.40 -28.88 -11.17
N GLU A 197 2.15 -29.52 -10.29
CA GLU A 197 3.27 -30.38 -10.64
C GLU A 197 3.27 -31.68 -9.83
N ILE A 198 4.11 -32.63 -10.23
CA ILE A 198 4.28 -33.87 -9.48
C ILE A 198 5.24 -33.60 -8.34
N GLU A 199 4.71 -33.52 -7.13
CA GLU A 199 5.50 -33.32 -5.93
C GLU A 199 6.52 -34.45 -5.74
N LYS A 200 7.74 -34.07 -5.38
CA LYS A 200 8.74 -35.02 -4.91
C LYS A 200 8.44 -35.36 -3.46
N THR A 201 8.68 -36.61 -3.09
CA THR A 201 8.59 -37.02 -1.71
C THR A 201 9.59 -36.23 -0.86
N GLU A 202 9.19 -35.86 0.36
CA GLU A 202 10.09 -35.18 1.32
C GLU A 202 11.28 -36.08 1.73
N ILE A 203 11.11 -37.40 1.61
CA ILE A 203 12.15 -38.39 1.82
C ILE A 203 12.81 -38.72 0.48
N ASP A 204 14.13 -38.89 0.48
CA ASP A 204 14.89 -39.33 -0.69
C ASP A 204 14.35 -40.66 -1.22
N ALA A 205 13.61 -40.58 -2.33
CA ALA A 205 13.07 -41.72 -3.05
C ALA A 205 13.69 -41.79 -4.44
N GLU A 206 14.39 -42.90 -4.72
CA GLU A 206 14.93 -43.21 -6.04
C GLU A 206 14.08 -44.27 -6.73
N ILE A 207 13.73 -44.00 -7.98
CA ILE A 207 13.00 -44.95 -8.81
C ILE A 207 13.99 -45.70 -9.68
N ARG A 208 14.12 -47.02 -9.45
CA ARG A 208 14.99 -47.91 -10.22
C ARG A 208 14.20 -48.58 -11.33
N ILE A 209 14.49 -48.22 -12.57
CA ILE A 209 13.84 -48.79 -13.76
C ILE A 209 14.70 -49.93 -14.29
N SER A 210 14.14 -51.14 -14.34
CA SER A 210 14.87 -52.35 -14.72
C SER A 210 14.57 -52.82 -16.15
N ASP A 211 13.49 -52.34 -16.75
CA ASP A 211 13.10 -52.69 -18.12
C ASP A 211 12.41 -51.52 -18.86
N PRO A 212 12.39 -51.54 -20.20
CA PRO A 212 11.75 -50.48 -20.99
C PRO A 212 10.23 -50.34 -20.81
N GLU A 213 9.51 -51.40 -20.42
CA GLU A 213 8.06 -51.31 -20.17
C GLU A 213 7.76 -50.53 -18.89
N GLN A 214 8.56 -50.72 -17.83
CA GLN A 214 8.46 -49.96 -16.59
C GLN A 214 8.66 -48.46 -16.84
N MET A 215 9.58 -48.08 -17.73
CA MET A 215 9.75 -46.67 -18.12
C MET A 215 8.45 -46.11 -18.73
N ARG A 216 7.81 -46.87 -19.64
CA ARG A 216 6.57 -46.41 -20.29
C ARG A 216 5.43 -46.26 -19.28
N ARG A 217 5.21 -47.27 -18.42
CA ARG A 217 4.17 -47.22 -17.37
C ARG A 217 4.39 -46.07 -16.39
N PHE A 218 5.63 -45.77 -16.05
CA PHE A 218 5.96 -44.64 -15.19
C PHE A 218 5.61 -43.29 -15.81
N LEU A 219 5.88 -43.11 -17.11
CA LEU A 219 5.50 -41.90 -17.84
C LEU A 219 3.97 -41.77 -17.95
N GLU A 220 3.27 -42.86 -18.24
CA GLU A 220 1.81 -42.90 -18.28
C GLU A 220 1.20 -42.53 -16.92
N GLU A 221 1.76 -43.05 -15.82
CA GLU A 221 1.25 -42.74 -14.47
C GLU A 221 1.48 -41.28 -14.09
N LYS A 222 2.63 -40.70 -14.46
CA LYS A 222 2.88 -39.26 -14.29
C LYS A 222 1.84 -38.41 -15.03
N GLU A 223 1.51 -38.80 -16.26
CA GLU A 223 0.48 -38.12 -17.04
C GLU A 223 -0.90 -38.25 -16.39
N ASN A 224 -1.25 -39.44 -15.90
CA ASN A 224 -2.53 -39.71 -15.22
C ASN A 224 -2.69 -38.87 -13.95
N ILE A 225 -1.63 -38.72 -13.14
CA ILE A 225 -1.65 -37.89 -11.94
C ILE A 225 -1.98 -36.44 -12.30
N LEU A 226 -1.24 -35.86 -13.27
CA LEU A 226 -1.48 -34.49 -13.72
C LEU A 226 -2.88 -34.31 -14.31
N ARG A 227 -3.34 -35.28 -15.11
CA ARG A 227 -4.69 -35.29 -15.68
C ARG A 227 -5.75 -35.31 -14.58
N SER A 228 -5.55 -36.08 -13.52
CA SER A 228 -6.47 -36.14 -12.38
C SER A 228 -6.60 -34.79 -11.65
N PHE A 229 -5.53 -33.99 -11.58
CA PHE A 229 -5.59 -32.65 -11.00
C PHE A 229 -6.44 -31.72 -11.86
N VAL A 230 -6.23 -31.74 -13.18
CA VAL A 230 -7.01 -30.95 -14.13
C VAL A 230 -8.47 -31.36 -14.13
N ASP A 231 -8.76 -32.67 -14.13
CA ASP A 231 -10.13 -33.20 -14.12
C ASP A 231 -10.90 -32.76 -12.86
N LYS A 232 -10.24 -32.70 -11.69
CA LYS A 232 -10.83 -32.15 -10.47
C LYS A 232 -11.20 -30.68 -10.65
N ILE A 233 -10.33 -29.87 -11.23
CA ILE A 233 -10.60 -28.44 -11.46
C ILE A 233 -11.78 -28.25 -12.43
N VAL A 234 -11.82 -29.05 -13.50
CA VAL A 234 -12.93 -29.05 -14.47
C VAL A 234 -14.24 -29.49 -13.80
N SER A 235 -14.21 -30.46 -12.89
CA SER A 235 -15.40 -30.95 -12.18
C SER A 235 -16.07 -29.88 -11.29
N VAL A 236 -15.27 -28.96 -10.73
CA VAL A 236 -15.76 -27.81 -9.96
C VAL A 236 -16.35 -26.72 -10.88
N GLY A 237 -16.08 -26.80 -12.18
CA GLY A 237 -16.56 -25.85 -13.18
C GLY A 237 -15.80 -24.53 -13.21
N ALA A 238 -14.59 -24.51 -12.64
CA ALA A 238 -13.68 -23.38 -12.75
C ALA A 238 -13.18 -23.23 -14.20
N ASN A 239 -13.13 -22.00 -14.70
CA ASN A 239 -12.68 -21.68 -16.06
C ASN A 239 -11.49 -20.70 -16.08
N VAL A 240 -11.09 -20.20 -14.91
CA VAL A 240 -9.86 -19.43 -14.70
C VAL A 240 -9.20 -19.97 -13.44
N ILE A 241 -7.89 -20.18 -13.49
CA ILE A 241 -7.10 -20.69 -12.36
C ILE A 241 -5.97 -19.68 -12.13
N ILE A 242 -5.78 -19.34 -10.86
CA ILE A 242 -4.63 -18.57 -10.39
C ILE A 242 -3.92 -19.48 -9.39
N CYS A 243 -2.68 -19.85 -9.72
CA CYS A 243 -1.79 -20.68 -8.92
C CYS A 243 -0.44 -19.98 -8.75
#